data_AF-A0A4Q9KGC5-F1
#
_entry.id   AF-A0A4Q9KGC5-F1
#
_cell.length_a   1.000
_cell.length_b   1.000
_cell.length_c   1.000
_cell.angle_alpha   90.00
_cell.angle_beta   90.00
_cell.angle_gamma   90.00
#
_symmetry.space_group_name_H-M   'P 1'
#
loop_
_entity.id
_entity.type
_entity.pdbx_description
1 polymer ?
#
loop_
_entity_poly.entity_id
_entity_poly.type
_entity_poly.pdbx_seq_one_letter_code
_entity_poly.pdbx_strand_id
1 'polypeptide(L)'
;MTSVLDELAGIDELALLAAAPSLTDEMASRAFAEFHFSRKIIDALNSLGFIVSAGSEFRLSEELRAKIISRQSGGSLWKQANTHFYARASEAQYGESLPEYLVTGPGLAYHGLEVNTEIGEQAYRDVAHIDSLRVSLEARRLGFEQASRGLIHFESVGLLFLQGMTIYRLGSRTEAIGVLRRVAHAHEDSREVAVAQHLVGYWDCMSRGGIGGTKSAQELLRASHKSAAKRQDQWHLAHVKHSMALCMLKSKPQERRGPIQLLRASLELTREIGDRFGEAKVLHSLGQALARDPGSKKEARLLMNQSLSLGVELGYIRHQALVLQSLVKIEDRPARRADLERRLRRLEASLPIREGAC
;
A
#
# COMPACT_ATOMS: atom_id res chain seq x y z
N MET A 1 -37.78 -10.36 -10.16
CA MET A 1 -36.51 -10.34 -9.38
C MET A 1 -36.54 -9.32 -8.26
N THR A 2 -36.99 -8.07 -8.49
CA THR A 2 -37.04 -7.04 -7.44
C THR A 2 -37.91 -7.44 -6.24
N SER A 3 -39.09 -8.04 -6.46
CA SER A 3 -39.97 -8.51 -5.36
C SER A 3 -39.33 -9.61 -4.51
N VAL A 4 -38.64 -10.57 -5.15
CA VAL A 4 -37.95 -11.67 -4.45
C VAL A 4 -36.78 -11.14 -3.62
N LEU A 5 -36.03 -10.18 -4.15
CA LEU A 5 -34.96 -9.52 -3.39
C LEU A 5 -35.51 -8.75 -2.18
N ASP A 6 -36.66 -8.08 -2.33
CA ASP A 6 -37.31 -7.35 -1.24
C ASP A 6 -37.84 -8.29 -0.16
N GLU A 7 -38.43 -9.42 -0.54
CA GLU A 7 -38.88 -10.47 0.37
C GLU A 7 -37.71 -11.09 1.14
N LEU A 8 -36.67 -11.53 0.44
CA LEU A 8 -35.47 -12.11 1.06
C LEU A 8 -34.78 -11.10 1.98
N ALA A 9 -34.64 -9.84 1.55
CA ALA A 9 -34.04 -8.80 2.38
C ALA A 9 -34.83 -8.47 3.65
N GLY A 10 -36.07 -8.95 3.78
CA GLY A 10 -36.86 -8.84 5.00
C GLY A 10 -36.67 -9.98 6.01
N ILE A 11 -35.91 -11.01 5.66
CA ILE A 11 -35.61 -12.15 6.55
C ILE A 11 -34.50 -11.75 7.50
N ASP A 12 -34.77 -11.74 8.80
CA ASP A 12 -33.84 -11.28 9.83
C ASP A 12 -32.56 -12.11 9.86
N GLU A 13 -32.65 -13.43 9.68
CA GLU A 13 -31.49 -14.35 9.65
C GLU A 13 -30.46 -13.96 8.59
N LEU A 14 -30.89 -13.30 7.52
CA LEU A 14 -29.98 -12.87 6.46
C LEU A 14 -29.13 -11.67 6.86
N ALA A 15 -29.47 -10.92 7.91
CA ALA A 15 -28.57 -9.92 8.47
C ALA A 15 -27.27 -10.56 8.97
N LEU A 16 -27.30 -11.77 9.55
CA LEU A 16 -26.10 -12.47 10.00
C LEU A 16 -25.17 -12.78 8.82
N LEU A 17 -25.74 -13.31 7.72
CA LEU A 17 -24.98 -13.61 6.51
C LEU A 17 -24.49 -12.34 5.79
N ALA A 18 -25.30 -11.28 5.76
CA ALA A 18 -24.94 -10.02 5.11
C ALA A 18 -23.92 -9.21 5.91
N ALA A 19 -23.91 -9.34 7.25
CA ALA A 19 -22.93 -8.71 8.11
C ALA A 19 -21.52 -9.19 7.77
N ALA A 20 -21.33 -10.47 7.43
CA ALA A 20 -20.06 -10.99 6.96
C ALA A 20 -19.83 -10.70 5.46
N PRO A 21 -18.72 -10.05 5.07
CA PRO A 21 -18.28 -9.95 3.68
C PRO A 21 -18.15 -11.28 2.93
N SER A 22 -17.74 -12.33 3.64
CA SER A 22 -17.60 -13.71 3.17
C SER A 22 -17.58 -14.66 4.37
N LEU A 23 -17.88 -15.94 4.15
CA LEU A 23 -17.90 -16.97 5.17
C LEU A 23 -17.34 -18.28 4.62
N THR A 24 -16.74 -19.09 5.49
CA THR A 24 -16.57 -20.52 5.24
C THR A 24 -17.82 -21.25 5.70
N ASP A 25 -18.05 -22.45 5.17
CA ASP A 25 -19.15 -23.31 5.61
C ASP A 25 -19.15 -23.59 7.12
N GLU A 26 -17.95 -23.79 7.68
CA GLU A 26 -17.76 -24.03 9.10
C GLU A 26 -18.10 -22.78 9.93
N MET A 27 -17.62 -21.61 9.50
CA MET A 27 -17.88 -20.34 10.20
C MET A 27 -19.37 -19.99 10.16
N ALA A 28 -20.02 -20.15 9.00
CA ALA A 28 -21.46 -19.93 8.87
C ALA A 28 -22.25 -20.89 9.78
N SER A 29 -21.85 -22.17 9.84
CA SER A 29 -22.53 -23.16 10.70
C SER A 29 -22.43 -22.80 12.18
N ARG A 30 -21.24 -22.39 12.63
CA ARG A 30 -21.01 -21.98 14.03
C ARG A 30 -21.80 -20.72 14.38
N ALA A 31 -21.76 -19.71 13.51
CA ALA A 31 -22.53 -18.48 13.70
C ALA A 31 -24.04 -18.77 13.75
N PHE A 32 -24.59 -19.55 12.80
CA PHE A 32 -26.01 -19.88 12.84
C PHE A 32 -26.42 -20.66 14.10
N ALA A 33 -25.58 -21.55 14.60
CA ALA A 33 -25.85 -22.27 15.84
C ALA A 33 -25.90 -21.34 17.06
N GLU A 34 -24.99 -20.37 17.15
CA GLU A 34 -24.93 -19.37 18.23
C GLU A 34 -26.16 -18.46 18.23
N PHE A 35 -26.68 -18.11 17.05
CA PHE A 35 -27.86 -17.27 16.88
C PHE A 35 -29.18 -18.07 16.75
N HIS A 36 -29.14 -19.39 16.99
CA HIS A 36 -30.31 -20.30 16.95
C HIS A 36 -31.09 -20.31 15.62
N PHE A 37 -30.38 -20.22 14.50
CA PHE A 37 -30.94 -20.15 13.16
C PHE A 37 -30.67 -21.41 12.33
N SER A 38 -31.53 -21.66 11.33
CA SER A 38 -31.41 -22.85 10.48
C SER A 38 -30.38 -22.65 9.36
N ARG A 39 -29.45 -23.61 9.22
CA ARG A 39 -28.50 -23.63 8.10
C ARG A 39 -29.16 -23.91 6.73
N LYS A 40 -30.39 -24.46 6.71
CA LYS A 40 -31.12 -24.75 5.46
C LYS A 40 -31.31 -23.51 4.57
N ILE A 41 -31.24 -22.31 5.16
CA ILE A 41 -31.32 -21.06 4.41
C ILE A 41 -30.17 -20.89 3.42
N ILE A 42 -28.95 -21.39 3.73
CA ILE A 42 -27.81 -21.33 2.80
C ILE A 42 -28.09 -22.17 1.56
N ASP A 43 -28.59 -23.41 1.73
CA ASP A 43 -28.91 -24.31 0.63
C ASP A 43 -30.00 -23.72 -0.27
N ALA A 44 -31.00 -23.07 0.33
CA ALA A 44 -32.06 -22.37 -0.40
C ALA A 44 -31.50 -21.18 -1.21
N LEU A 45 -30.69 -20.32 -0.60
CA LEU A 45 -30.05 -19.19 -1.27
C LEU A 45 -29.14 -19.65 -2.42
N ASN A 46 -28.39 -20.73 -2.21
CA ASN A 46 -27.53 -21.31 -3.24
C ASN A 46 -28.36 -21.85 -4.41
N SER A 47 -29.45 -22.56 -4.14
CA SER A 47 -30.38 -23.06 -5.17
C SER A 47 -31.04 -21.93 -5.96
N LEU A 48 -31.22 -20.76 -5.34
CA LEU A 48 -31.75 -19.56 -5.96
C LEU A 48 -30.69 -18.68 -6.66
N GLY A 49 -29.41 -19.06 -6.61
CA GLY A 49 -28.32 -18.33 -7.26
C GLY A 49 -27.85 -17.07 -6.52
N PHE A 50 -28.17 -16.94 -5.23
CA PHE A 50 -27.75 -15.79 -4.40
C PHE A 50 -26.46 -16.03 -3.62
N ILE A 51 -25.80 -17.18 -3.82
CA ILE A 51 -24.51 -17.49 -3.24
C ILE A 51 -23.45 -17.47 -4.33
N VAL A 52 -22.35 -16.76 -4.06
CA VAL A 52 -21.15 -16.72 -4.89
C VAL A 52 -20.03 -17.41 -4.13
N SER A 53 -19.52 -18.51 -4.66
CA SER A 53 -18.44 -19.30 -4.05
C SER A 53 -17.08 -18.97 -4.66
N ALA A 54 -16.04 -18.92 -3.83
CA ALA A 54 -14.65 -18.73 -4.20
C ALA A 54 -13.76 -19.60 -3.31
N GLY A 55 -13.34 -20.77 -3.83
CA GLY A 55 -12.59 -21.74 -3.03
C GLY A 55 -13.42 -22.31 -1.88
N SER A 56 -12.91 -22.23 -0.66
CA SER A 56 -13.59 -22.66 0.57
C SER A 56 -14.51 -21.59 1.18
N GLU A 57 -14.56 -20.40 0.57
CA GLU A 57 -15.39 -19.28 1.02
C GLU A 57 -16.58 -19.08 0.09
N PHE A 58 -17.65 -18.54 0.66
CA PHE A 58 -18.80 -18.08 -0.08
C PHE A 58 -19.26 -16.72 0.46
N ARG A 59 -20.06 -16.02 -0.34
CA ARG A 59 -20.69 -14.76 0.05
C ARG A 59 -22.06 -14.65 -0.61
N LEU A 60 -22.90 -13.80 -0.04
CA LEU A 60 -24.14 -13.40 -0.71
C LEU A 60 -23.81 -12.65 -2.01
N SER A 61 -24.68 -12.74 -3.01
CA SER A 61 -24.59 -11.89 -4.20
C SER A 61 -24.59 -10.42 -3.79
N GLU A 62 -23.87 -9.58 -4.55
CA GLU A 62 -23.75 -8.15 -4.21
C GLU A 62 -25.12 -7.47 -4.17
N GLU A 63 -26.05 -7.83 -5.08
CA GLU A 63 -27.38 -7.24 -5.07
C GLU A 63 -28.19 -7.59 -3.81
N LEU A 64 -28.19 -8.87 -3.41
CA LEU A 64 -28.92 -9.31 -2.23
C LEU A 64 -28.29 -8.73 -0.96
N ARG A 65 -26.95 -8.79 -0.85
CA ARG A 65 -26.23 -8.26 0.30
C ARG A 65 -26.48 -6.76 0.47
N ALA A 66 -26.37 -5.97 -0.61
CA ALA A 66 -26.66 -4.55 -0.57
C ALA A 66 -28.11 -4.27 -0.15
N LYS A 67 -29.07 -5.06 -0.63
CA LYS A 67 -30.49 -4.92 -0.24
C LYS A 67 -30.70 -5.19 1.25
N ILE A 68 -30.15 -6.28 1.79
CA ILE A 68 -30.22 -6.61 3.22
C ILE A 68 -29.60 -5.49 4.05
N ILE A 69 -28.39 -5.03 3.69
CA ILE A 69 -27.70 -3.94 4.38
C ILE A 69 -28.56 -2.68 4.42
N SER A 70 -29.14 -2.29 3.28
CA SER A 70 -29.98 -1.09 3.20
C SER A 70 -31.22 -1.13 4.11
N ARG A 71 -31.72 -2.34 4.42
CA ARG A 71 -32.95 -2.53 5.18
C ARG A 71 -32.71 -2.84 6.65
N GLN A 72 -31.64 -3.57 6.96
CA GLN A 72 -31.42 -4.16 8.28
C GLN A 72 -30.17 -3.62 9.00
N SER A 73 -29.31 -2.84 8.33
CA SER A 73 -28.13 -2.27 8.99
C SER A 73 -28.52 -1.36 10.16
N GLY A 74 -27.76 -1.46 11.26
CA GLY A 74 -28.04 -0.74 12.50
C GLY A 74 -29.07 -1.40 13.42
N GLY A 75 -29.77 -2.44 12.96
CA GLY A 75 -30.68 -3.26 13.78
C GLY A 75 -29.97 -4.06 14.87
N SER A 76 -30.74 -4.62 15.81
CA SER A 76 -30.19 -5.39 16.95
C SER A 76 -29.38 -6.60 16.49
N LEU A 77 -29.94 -7.41 15.57
CA LEU A 77 -29.27 -8.59 15.06
C LEU A 77 -28.01 -8.24 14.24
N TRP A 78 -28.07 -7.19 13.43
CA TRP A 78 -26.90 -6.68 12.70
C TRP A 78 -25.77 -6.31 13.66
N LYS A 79 -26.07 -5.61 14.75
CA LYS A 79 -25.08 -5.23 15.77
C LYS A 79 -24.49 -6.46 16.45
N GLN A 80 -25.32 -7.42 16.86
CA GLN A 80 -24.86 -8.66 17.49
C GLN A 80 -23.96 -9.48 16.55
N ALA A 81 -24.35 -9.61 15.28
CA ALA A 81 -23.55 -10.30 14.26
C ALA A 81 -22.17 -9.64 14.08
N ASN A 82 -22.13 -8.31 13.95
CA ASN A 82 -20.85 -7.60 13.82
C ASN A 82 -19.99 -7.69 15.08
N THR A 83 -20.58 -7.65 16.29
CA THR A 83 -19.84 -7.90 17.53
C THR A 83 -19.24 -9.31 17.56
N HIS A 84 -20.01 -10.32 17.14
CA HIS A 84 -19.53 -11.70 17.05
C HIS A 84 -18.34 -11.82 16.08
N PHE A 85 -18.46 -11.29 14.85
CA PHE A 85 -17.37 -11.36 13.88
C PHE A 85 -16.17 -10.48 14.25
N TYR A 86 -16.39 -9.36 14.95
CA TYR A 86 -15.31 -8.54 15.51
C TYR A 86 -14.50 -9.32 16.56
N ALA A 87 -15.19 -9.98 17.50
CA ALA A 87 -14.53 -10.83 18.49
C ALA A 87 -13.71 -11.92 17.79
N ARG A 88 -14.29 -12.55 16.75
CA ARG A 88 -13.56 -13.54 15.99
C ARG A 88 -12.34 -13.00 15.26
N ALA A 89 -12.45 -11.85 14.60
CA ALA A 89 -11.32 -11.19 13.93
C ALA A 89 -10.20 -10.84 14.93
N SER A 90 -10.57 -10.42 16.14
CA SER A 90 -9.63 -10.03 17.21
C SER A 90 -8.86 -11.21 17.79
N GLU A 91 -9.47 -12.40 17.78
CA GLU A 91 -8.89 -13.63 18.33
C GLU A 91 -8.35 -14.58 17.25
N ALA A 92 -8.39 -14.16 15.98
CA ALA A 92 -8.08 -15.02 14.85
C ALA A 92 -6.62 -15.48 14.89
N GLN A 93 -6.39 -16.79 14.84
CA GLN A 93 -5.05 -17.38 14.82
C GLN A 93 -4.72 -17.94 13.44
N TYR A 94 -3.43 -17.91 13.10
CA TYR A 94 -2.96 -18.47 11.83
C TYR A 94 -3.22 -19.98 11.78
N GLY A 95 -3.87 -20.45 10.70
CA GLY A 95 -4.18 -21.86 10.48
C GLY A 95 -5.60 -22.29 10.85
N GLU A 96 -6.41 -21.39 11.40
CA GLU A 96 -7.84 -21.63 11.60
C GLU A 96 -8.60 -21.56 10.26
N SER A 97 -9.68 -22.35 10.13
CA SER A 97 -10.58 -22.37 8.96
C SER A 97 -11.50 -21.14 8.93
N LEU A 98 -10.89 -19.96 8.89
CA LEU A 98 -11.56 -18.67 8.87
C LEU A 98 -11.50 -18.03 7.48
N PRO A 99 -12.52 -17.23 7.12
CA PRO A 99 -12.46 -16.36 5.96
C PRO A 99 -11.22 -15.46 5.99
N GLU A 100 -10.61 -15.27 4.83
CA GLU A 100 -9.35 -14.55 4.71
C GLU A 100 -9.43 -13.13 5.27
N TYR A 101 -10.54 -12.43 5.04
CA TYR A 101 -10.70 -11.05 5.50
C TYR A 101 -10.65 -10.92 7.03
N LEU A 102 -11.09 -11.94 7.79
CA LEU A 102 -11.03 -11.93 9.27
C LEU A 102 -9.61 -12.08 9.81
N VAL A 103 -8.73 -12.77 9.07
CA VAL A 103 -7.34 -13.06 9.51
C VAL A 103 -6.30 -12.11 8.91
N THR A 104 -6.69 -11.25 7.96
CA THR A 104 -5.75 -10.34 7.26
C THR A 104 -5.88 -8.87 7.63
N GLY A 105 -6.79 -8.53 8.55
CA GLY A 105 -7.02 -7.16 9.02
C GLY A 105 -8.31 -6.46 8.51
N PRO A 106 -8.74 -6.61 7.24
CA PRO A 106 -9.98 -5.95 6.75
C PRO A 106 -11.21 -6.27 7.59
N GLY A 107 -11.33 -7.50 8.11
CA GLY A 107 -12.44 -7.91 8.97
C GLY A 107 -12.42 -7.23 10.33
N LEU A 108 -11.23 -7.04 10.92
CA LEU A 108 -11.08 -6.26 12.14
C LEU A 108 -11.52 -4.81 11.92
N ALA A 109 -11.14 -4.21 10.79
CA ALA A 109 -11.54 -2.85 10.43
C ALA A 109 -13.05 -2.73 10.17
N TYR A 110 -13.59 -3.61 9.33
CA TYR A 110 -14.99 -3.60 8.96
C TYR A 110 -15.91 -3.83 10.16
N HIS A 111 -15.74 -4.93 10.90
CA HIS A 111 -16.58 -5.20 12.06
C HIS A 111 -16.27 -4.27 13.23
N GLY A 112 -15.01 -3.82 13.36
CA GLY A 112 -14.61 -2.83 14.37
C GLY A 112 -15.40 -1.54 14.24
N LEU A 113 -15.58 -1.03 13.01
CA LEU A 113 -16.32 0.22 12.77
C LEU A 113 -17.79 0.14 13.19
N GLU A 114 -18.39 -1.05 13.12
CA GLU A 114 -19.78 -1.33 13.53
C GLU A 114 -19.93 -1.41 15.06
N VAL A 115 -18.84 -1.75 15.77
CA VAL A 115 -18.78 -1.87 17.24
C VAL A 115 -18.35 -0.54 17.86
N ASN A 116 -17.28 0.05 17.34
CA ASN A 116 -16.67 1.30 17.78
C ASN A 116 -15.93 1.94 16.60
N THR A 117 -16.38 3.14 16.21
CA THR A 117 -15.84 3.86 15.05
C THR A 117 -14.34 4.15 15.16
N GLU A 118 -13.82 4.48 16.34
CA GLU A 118 -12.40 4.79 16.52
C GLU A 118 -11.52 3.55 16.29
N ILE A 119 -11.96 2.39 16.78
CA ILE A 119 -11.26 1.11 16.59
C ILE A 119 -11.26 0.74 15.10
N GLY A 120 -12.41 0.81 14.44
CA GLY A 120 -12.52 0.49 13.01
C GLY A 120 -11.70 1.41 12.12
N GLU A 121 -11.74 2.72 12.38
CA GLU A 121 -10.93 3.69 11.62
C GLU A 121 -9.43 3.46 11.80
N GLN A 122 -8.98 3.19 13.03
CA GLN A 122 -7.57 2.86 13.27
C GLN A 122 -7.17 1.56 12.57
N ALA A 123 -8.02 0.53 12.61
CA ALA A 123 -7.76 -0.72 11.91
C ALA A 123 -7.69 -0.53 10.38
N TYR A 124 -8.51 0.33 9.77
CA TYR A 124 -8.35 0.67 8.34
C TYR A 124 -7.01 1.36 8.04
N ARG A 125 -6.53 2.23 8.93
CA ARG A 125 -5.21 2.86 8.79
C ARG A 125 -4.11 1.81 8.86
N ASP A 126 -4.17 0.88 9.80
CA ASP A 126 -3.19 -0.19 9.95
C ASP A 126 -3.16 -1.09 8.70
N VAL A 127 -4.33 -1.46 8.19
CA VAL A 127 -4.47 -2.27 6.97
C VAL A 127 -3.89 -1.58 5.74
N ALA A 128 -3.97 -0.25 5.63
CA ALA A 128 -3.40 0.49 4.50
C ALA A 128 -1.88 0.33 4.37
N HIS A 129 -1.18 0.05 5.48
CA HIS A 129 0.27 -0.18 5.52
C HIS A 129 0.66 -1.62 5.20
N ILE A 130 -0.28 -2.58 5.16
CA ILE A 130 0.01 -3.97 4.80
C ILE A 130 0.40 -4.03 3.32
N ASP A 131 1.57 -4.60 3.03
CA ASP A 131 2.06 -4.74 1.66
C ASP A 131 1.44 -5.95 0.94
N SER A 132 0.13 -5.89 0.74
CA SER A 132 -0.63 -6.88 -0.01
C SER A 132 -1.71 -6.20 -0.83
N LEU A 133 -1.65 -6.36 -2.15
CA LEU A 133 -2.64 -5.83 -3.08
C LEU A 133 -4.03 -6.42 -2.79
N ARG A 134 -4.10 -7.73 -2.52
CA ARG A 134 -5.35 -8.43 -2.21
C ARG A 134 -6.02 -7.85 -0.96
N VAL A 135 -5.27 -7.68 0.12
CA VAL A 135 -5.75 -7.08 1.37
C VAL A 135 -6.19 -5.63 1.17
N SER A 136 -5.40 -4.85 0.41
CA SER A 136 -5.72 -3.44 0.12
C SER A 136 -7.02 -3.31 -0.68
N LEU A 137 -7.23 -4.17 -1.69
CA LEU A 137 -8.45 -4.18 -2.50
C LEU A 137 -9.69 -4.50 -1.66
N GLU A 138 -9.60 -5.51 -0.80
CA GLU A 138 -10.72 -5.92 0.04
C GLU A 138 -11.04 -4.85 1.10
N ALA A 139 -10.03 -4.33 1.79
CA ALA A 139 -10.23 -3.24 2.75
C ALA A 139 -10.82 -1.99 2.08
N ARG A 140 -10.36 -1.65 0.87
CA ARG A 140 -10.92 -0.51 0.12
C ARG A 140 -12.39 -0.75 -0.22
N ARG A 141 -12.76 -1.95 -0.67
CA ARG A 141 -14.16 -2.31 -0.97
C ARG A 141 -15.04 -2.15 0.27
N LEU A 142 -14.62 -2.73 1.38
CA LEU A 142 -15.33 -2.70 2.66
C LEU A 142 -15.45 -1.29 3.24
N GLY A 143 -14.37 -0.51 3.20
CA GLY A 143 -14.38 0.87 3.68
C GLY A 143 -15.31 1.77 2.86
N PHE A 144 -15.39 1.58 1.53
CA PHE A 144 -16.30 2.32 0.67
C PHE A 144 -17.77 1.95 0.90
N GLU A 145 -18.05 0.68 1.16
CA GLU A 145 -19.38 0.22 1.56
C GLU A 145 -19.81 0.89 2.87
N GLN A 146 -18.95 0.91 3.88
CA GLN A 146 -19.25 1.56 5.16
C GLN A 146 -19.32 3.08 5.04
N ALA A 147 -18.54 3.69 4.15
CA ALA A 147 -18.63 5.11 3.85
C ALA A 147 -19.97 5.47 3.18
N SER A 148 -20.49 4.61 2.30
CA SER A 148 -21.81 4.80 1.70
C SER A 148 -22.96 4.74 2.73
N ARG A 149 -22.70 4.07 3.87
CA ARG A 149 -23.62 3.96 5.01
C ARG A 149 -23.39 5.05 6.07
N GLY A 150 -22.41 5.92 5.87
CA GLY A 150 -22.11 7.04 6.78
C GLY A 150 -21.34 6.66 8.06
N LEU A 151 -20.76 5.46 8.14
CA LEU A 151 -19.98 5.02 9.32
C LEU A 151 -18.56 5.60 9.35
N ILE A 152 -18.00 5.90 8.17
CA ILE A 152 -16.70 6.56 7.99
C ILE A 152 -16.84 7.55 6.84
N HIS A 153 -16.21 8.72 6.92
CA HIS A 153 -16.26 9.67 5.81
C HIS A 153 -15.41 9.20 4.63
N PHE A 154 -15.91 9.34 3.40
CA PHE A 154 -15.14 9.12 2.15
C PHE A 154 -13.83 9.93 2.10
N GLU A 155 -13.81 11.03 2.84
CA GLU A 155 -12.72 12.00 2.92
C GLU A 155 -11.82 11.82 4.14
N SER A 156 -12.03 10.76 4.92
CA SER A 156 -11.15 10.46 6.05
C SER A 156 -9.74 10.16 5.56
N VAL A 157 -8.74 10.59 6.34
CA VAL A 157 -7.32 10.36 6.04
C VAL A 157 -7.04 8.87 5.82
N GLY A 158 -7.58 8.00 6.69
CA GLY A 158 -7.39 6.55 6.59
C GLY A 158 -7.93 5.96 5.28
N LEU A 159 -9.16 6.30 4.89
CA LEU A 159 -9.78 5.72 3.71
C LEU A 159 -9.18 6.26 2.39
N LEU A 160 -8.88 7.57 2.33
CA LEU A 160 -8.18 8.15 1.19
C LEU A 160 -6.76 7.59 1.06
N PHE A 161 -6.05 7.39 2.17
CA PHE A 161 -4.72 6.80 2.14
C PHE A 161 -4.77 5.34 1.67
N LEU A 162 -5.71 4.54 2.20
CA LEU A 162 -5.96 3.17 1.75
C LEU A 162 -6.27 3.11 0.24
N GLN A 163 -7.15 3.98 -0.25
CA GLN A 163 -7.46 4.08 -1.68
C GLN A 163 -6.21 4.44 -2.49
N GLY A 164 -5.49 5.49 -2.09
CA GLY A 164 -4.28 5.95 -2.77
C GLY A 164 -3.21 4.86 -2.84
N MET A 165 -2.96 4.14 -1.75
CA MET A 165 -2.00 3.04 -1.70
C MET A 165 -2.47 1.81 -2.50
N THR A 166 -3.78 1.52 -2.54
CA THR A 166 -4.34 0.46 -3.38
C THR A 166 -4.08 0.74 -4.86
N ILE A 167 -4.38 1.96 -5.32
CA ILE A 167 -4.13 2.40 -6.70
C ILE A 167 -2.63 2.41 -7.01
N TYR A 168 -1.79 2.78 -6.03
CA TYR A 168 -0.34 2.73 -6.16
C TYR A 168 0.17 1.31 -6.42
N ARG A 169 -0.35 0.32 -5.66
CA ARG A 169 -0.02 -1.11 -5.81
C ARG A 169 -0.52 -1.70 -7.12
N LEU A 170 -1.62 -1.18 -7.68
CA LEU A 170 -2.11 -1.53 -9.03
C LEU A 170 -1.21 -1.01 -10.16
N GLY A 171 -0.28 -0.11 -9.85
CA GLY A 171 0.67 0.46 -10.82
C GLY A 171 0.27 1.81 -11.42
N SER A 172 -0.95 2.29 -11.14
CA SER A 172 -1.47 3.59 -11.62
C SER A 172 -0.94 4.76 -10.80
N ARG A 173 0.36 5.03 -10.88
CA ARG A 173 1.04 6.04 -10.03
C ARG A 173 0.43 7.44 -10.12
N THR A 174 0.10 7.92 -11.31
CA THR A 174 -0.45 9.27 -11.49
C THR A 174 -1.78 9.45 -10.76
N GLU A 175 -2.67 8.47 -10.88
CA GLU A 175 -3.97 8.45 -10.21
C GLU A 175 -3.81 8.33 -8.69
N ALA A 176 -2.93 7.44 -8.23
CA ALA A 176 -2.61 7.29 -6.82
C ALA A 176 -2.11 8.60 -6.20
N ILE A 177 -1.20 9.30 -6.87
CA ILE A 177 -0.70 10.60 -6.43
C ILE A 177 -1.80 11.66 -6.41
N GLY A 178 -2.78 11.60 -7.33
CA GLY A 178 -3.97 12.46 -7.29
C GLY A 178 -4.76 12.31 -5.98
N VAL A 179 -5.01 11.07 -5.56
CA VAL A 179 -5.71 10.78 -4.29
C VAL A 179 -4.86 11.14 -3.08
N LEU A 180 -3.59 10.68 -3.06
CA LEU A 180 -2.66 10.92 -1.95
C LEU A 180 -2.35 12.40 -1.74
N ARG A 181 -2.50 13.24 -2.77
CA ARG A 181 -2.36 14.70 -2.63
C ARG A 181 -3.35 15.26 -1.63
N ARG A 182 -4.57 14.73 -1.55
CA ARG A 182 -5.58 15.16 -0.59
C ARG A 182 -5.13 14.83 0.84
N VAL A 183 -4.62 13.62 1.03
CA VAL A 183 -4.02 13.15 2.29
C VAL A 183 -2.82 14.00 2.69
N ALA A 184 -1.94 14.35 1.74
CA ALA A 184 -0.74 15.13 2.00
C ALA A 184 -1.01 16.55 2.54
N HIS A 185 -2.20 17.10 2.24
CA HIS A 185 -2.64 18.43 2.69
C HIS A 185 -3.59 18.38 3.89
N ALA A 186 -3.88 17.19 4.44
CA ALA A 186 -4.67 17.08 5.66
C ALA A 186 -3.91 17.70 6.85
N HIS A 187 -4.64 18.40 7.72
CA HIS A 187 -4.10 19.04 8.93
C HIS A 187 -4.05 18.05 10.11
N GLU A 188 -3.40 16.92 9.89
CA GLU A 188 -3.26 15.83 10.87
C GLU A 188 -1.78 15.41 10.95
N ASP A 189 -1.28 15.14 12.16
CA ASP A 189 0.08 14.61 12.35
C ASP A 189 0.04 13.09 12.48
N SER A 190 -0.04 12.41 11.34
CA SER A 190 -0.11 10.96 11.27
C SER A 190 0.87 10.35 10.27
N ARG A 191 1.03 9.02 10.38
CA ARG A 191 1.90 8.26 9.48
C ARG A 191 1.41 8.36 8.04
N GLU A 192 0.09 8.33 7.82
CA GLU A 192 -0.55 8.42 6.50
C GLU A 192 -0.20 9.75 5.82
N VAL A 193 -0.38 10.86 6.54
CA VAL A 193 -0.05 12.20 6.03
C VAL A 193 1.43 12.32 5.72
N ALA A 194 2.31 11.85 6.61
CA ALA A 194 3.75 11.87 6.38
C ALA A 194 4.16 11.08 5.12
N VAL A 195 3.58 9.89 4.92
CA VAL A 195 3.88 9.03 3.75
C VAL A 195 3.31 9.66 2.48
N ALA A 196 2.10 10.20 2.53
CA ALA A 196 1.50 10.91 1.41
C ALA A 196 2.34 12.14 1.00
N GLN A 197 2.78 12.96 1.96
CA GLN A 197 3.68 14.09 1.72
C GLN A 197 5.00 13.65 1.06
N HIS A 198 5.57 12.53 1.50
CA HIS A 198 6.76 11.96 0.87
C HIS A 198 6.49 11.59 -0.58
N LEU A 199 5.48 10.76 -0.85
CA LEU A 199 5.18 10.24 -2.18
C LEU A 199 4.83 11.37 -3.16
N VAL A 200 3.97 12.30 -2.73
CA VAL A 200 3.54 13.46 -3.54
C VAL A 200 4.71 14.42 -3.76
N GLY A 201 5.47 14.75 -2.72
CA GLY A 201 6.62 15.65 -2.83
C GLY A 201 7.71 15.08 -3.74
N TYR A 202 8.01 13.79 -3.63
CA TYR A 202 8.95 13.13 -4.54
C TYR A 202 8.43 13.12 -5.98
N TRP A 203 7.16 12.76 -6.20
CA TRP A 203 6.56 12.76 -7.52
C TRP A 203 6.59 14.13 -8.18
N ASP A 204 6.19 15.17 -7.46
CA ASP A 204 6.16 16.54 -7.97
C ASP A 204 7.56 17.06 -8.30
N CYS A 205 8.56 16.70 -7.48
CA CYS A 205 9.92 17.09 -7.77
C CYS A 205 10.49 16.34 -8.98
N MET A 206 10.18 15.05 -9.15
CA MET A 206 10.81 14.21 -10.18
C MET A 206 10.09 14.21 -11.53
N SER A 207 8.79 14.47 -11.56
CA SER A 207 7.99 14.50 -12.80
C SER A 207 8.22 15.79 -13.60
N ARG A 208 8.04 15.74 -14.93
CA ARG A 208 8.10 16.92 -15.81
C ARG A 208 6.81 17.78 -15.77
N GLY A 209 5.75 17.28 -15.12
CA GLY A 209 4.44 17.94 -14.99
C GLY A 209 3.88 17.96 -13.56
N GLY A 210 4.73 18.03 -12.53
CA GLY A 210 4.29 18.16 -11.14
C GLY A 210 3.55 19.47 -10.89
N ILE A 211 2.37 19.41 -10.28
CA ILE A 211 1.43 20.55 -10.17
C ILE A 211 1.93 21.60 -9.16
N GLY A 212 2.76 21.22 -8.17
CA GLY A 212 3.23 22.13 -7.10
C GLY A 212 4.54 22.87 -7.37
N GLY A 213 5.24 22.55 -8.47
CA GLY A 213 6.60 23.04 -8.70
C GLY A 213 7.62 22.58 -7.63
N THR A 214 8.89 22.87 -7.88
CA THR A 214 10.01 22.38 -7.05
C THR A 214 9.93 22.82 -5.58
N LYS A 215 9.46 24.05 -5.31
CA LYS A 215 9.44 24.60 -3.95
C LYS A 215 8.42 23.89 -3.06
N SER A 216 7.18 23.75 -3.53
CA SER A 216 6.12 23.01 -2.81
C SER A 216 6.52 21.55 -2.58
N ALA A 217 7.12 20.91 -3.59
CA ALA A 217 7.62 19.55 -3.47
C ALA A 217 8.65 19.39 -2.34
N GLN A 218 9.57 20.35 -2.20
CA GLN A 218 10.54 20.35 -1.09
C GLN A 218 9.89 20.65 0.26
N GLU A 219 8.83 21.47 0.32
CA GLU A 219 8.08 21.73 1.55
C GLU A 219 7.38 20.46 2.05
N LEU A 220 6.72 19.72 1.15
CA LEU A 220 6.11 18.42 1.47
C LEU A 220 7.16 17.42 1.99
N LEU A 221 8.31 17.30 1.32
CA LEU A 221 9.39 16.41 1.77
C LEU A 221 9.97 16.80 3.14
N ARG A 222 10.09 18.12 3.42
CA ARG A 222 10.53 18.60 4.74
C ARG A 222 9.49 18.31 5.83
N ALA A 223 8.20 18.48 5.54
CA ALA A 223 7.11 18.16 6.46
C ALA A 223 7.11 16.66 6.79
N SER A 224 7.22 15.81 5.76
CA SER A 224 7.34 14.37 5.91
C SER A 224 8.54 13.97 6.77
N HIS A 225 9.73 14.54 6.50
CA HIS A 225 10.93 14.31 7.32
C HIS A 225 10.72 14.71 8.78
N LYS A 226 10.09 15.86 9.04
CA LYS A 226 9.80 16.33 10.40
C LYS A 226 8.88 15.36 11.14
N SER A 227 7.81 14.90 10.49
CA SER A 227 6.89 13.92 11.10
C SER A 227 7.57 12.58 11.33
N ALA A 228 8.35 12.07 10.38
CA ALA A 228 9.13 10.84 10.54
C ALA A 228 10.11 10.93 11.72
N ALA A 229 10.79 12.07 11.90
CA ALA A 229 11.67 12.31 13.04
C ALA A 229 10.90 12.31 14.37
N LYS A 230 9.74 12.98 14.42
CA LYS A 230 8.89 13.03 15.62
C LYS A 230 8.39 11.63 16.02
N ARG A 231 8.01 10.80 15.03
CA ARG A 231 7.57 9.41 15.23
C ARG A 231 8.72 8.43 15.46
N GLN A 232 9.98 8.88 15.41
CA GLN A 232 11.18 8.05 15.50
C GLN A 232 11.21 6.91 14.46
N ASP A 233 10.61 7.15 13.29
CA ASP A 233 10.48 6.18 12.20
C ASP A 233 11.75 6.19 11.35
N GLN A 234 12.75 5.40 11.76
CA GLN A 234 14.07 5.35 11.10
C GLN A 234 13.98 4.89 9.65
N TRP A 235 13.06 3.95 9.35
CA TRP A 235 12.81 3.51 7.99
C TRP A 235 12.33 4.67 7.13
N HIS A 236 11.28 5.38 7.56
CA HIS A 236 10.79 6.53 6.78
C HIS A 236 11.85 7.65 6.69
N LEU A 237 12.60 7.92 7.77
CA LEU A 237 13.69 8.90 7.75
C LEU A 237 14.75 8.60 6.69
N ALA A 238 15.16 7.33 6.56
CA ALA A 238 16.15 6.92 5.56
C ALA A 238 15.66 7.25 4.14
N HIS A 239 14.41 6.89 3.82
CA HIS A 239 13.85 7.05 2.48
C HIS A 239 13.52 8.51 2.15
N VAL A 240 12.95 9.27 3.09
CA VAL A 240 12.62 10.68 2.83
C VAL A 240 13.89 11.52 2.66
N LYS A 241 14.97 11.24 3.40
CA LYS A 241 16.29 11.89 3.19
C LYS A 241 16.84 11.59 1.80
N HIS A 242 16.70 10.34 1.32
CA HIS A 242 17.08 9.97 -0.04
C HIS A 242 16.30 10.77 -1.08
N SER A 243 14.96 10.79 -0.97
CA SER A 243 14.07 11.54 -1.87
C SER A 243 14.35 13.05 -1.86
N MET A 244 14.59 13.64 -0.69
CA MET A 244 14.99 15.04 -0.53
C MET A 244 16.29 15.34 -1.27
N ALA A 245 17.32 14.50 -1.11
CA ALA A 245 18.60 14.68 -1.77
C ALA A 245 18.46 14.62 -3.29
N LEU A 246 17.70 13.64 -3.81
CA LEU A 246 17.45 13.53 -5.25
C LEU A 246 16.71 14.75 -5.80
N CYS A 247 15.71 15.23 -5.06
CA CYS A 247 14.99 16.44 -5.44
C CYS A 247 15.94 17.64 -5.53
N MET A 248 16.75 17.88 -4.49
CA MET A 248 17.72 18.97 -4.48
C MET A 248 18.75 18.86 -5.63
N LEU A 249 19.28 17.67 -5.92
CA LEU A 249 20.22 17.42 -7.02
C LEU A 249 19.62 17.65 -8.41
N LYS A 250 18.30 17.46 -8.56
CA LYS A 250 17.55 17.78 -9.79
C LYS A 250 17.33 19.29 -9.90
N SER A 251 16.90 19.93 -8.81
CA SER A 251 16.58 21.36 -8.79
C SER A 251 17.79 22.26 -8.96
N LYS A 252 18.90 21.92 -8.29
CA LYS A 252 20.15 22.69 -8.29
C LYS A 252 21.36 21.77 -8.43
N PRO A 253 21.64 21.26 -9.64
CA PRO A 253 22.72 20.30 -9.91
C PRO A 253 24.12 20.69 -9.40
N GLN A 254 24.38 21.98 -9.25
CA GLN A 254 25.62 22.59 -8.79
C GLN A 254 25.78 22.58 -7.26
N GLU A 255 24.68 22.68 -6.50
CA GLU A 255 24.67 22.72 -5.02
C GLU A 255 24.70 21.30 -4.43
N ARG A 256 25.84 20.61 -4.55
CA ARG A 256 25.94 19.16 -4.24
C ARG A 256 26.24 18.82 -2.79
N ARG A 257 26.78 19.75 -2.00
CA ARG A 257 27.24 19.48 -0.63
C ARG A 257 26.11 18.98 0.29
N GLY A 258 24.99 19.70 0.35
CA GLY A 258 23.82 19.33 1.17
C GLY A 258 23.20 17.99 0.76
N PRO A 259 22.90 17.76 -0.53
CA PRO A 259 22.37 16.48 -0.98
C PRO A 259 23.30 15.29 -0.73
N ILE A 260 24.62 15.45 -0.90
CA ILE A 260 25.59 14.40 -0.58
C ILE A 260 25.56 14.05 0.92
N GLN A 261 25.44 15.05 1.80
CA GLN A 261 25.28 14.81 3.24
C GLN A 261 23.99 14.05 3.56
N LEU A 262 22.87 14.44 2.94
CA LEU A 262 21.60 13.71 3.08
C LEU A 262 21.69 12.27 2.59
N LEU A 263 22.39 12.02 1.47
CA LEU A 263 22.62 10.67 0.96
C LEU A 263 23.50 9.84 1.90
N ARG A 264 24.53 10.42 2.51
CA ARG A 264 25.35 9.72 3.52
C ARG A 264 24.55 9.38 4.77
N ALA A 265 23.78 10.33 5.29
CA ALA A 265 22.90 10.08 6.44
C ALA A 265 21.79 9.07 6.12
N SER A 266 21.27 9.06 4.90
CA SER A 266 20.33 8.04 4.42
C SER A 266 21.00 6.67 4.35
N LEU A 267 22.24 6.60 3.86
CA LEU A 267 23.00 5.36 3.74
C LEU A 267 23.28 4.72 5.11
N GLU A 268 23.71 5.54 6.08
CA GLU A 268 23.92 5.13 7.47
C GLU A 268 22.64 4.52 8.05
N LEU A 269 21.51 5.23 7.92
CA LEU A 269 20.22 4.73 8.39
C LEU A 269 19.80 3.43 7.70
N THR A 270 19.93 3.32 6.36
CA THR A 270 19.58 2.07 5.66
C THR A 270 20.39 0.88 6.14
N ARG A 271 21.65 1.08 6.55
CA ARG A 271 22.50 0.03 7.13
C ARG A 271 22.07 -0.33 8.54
N GLU A 272 21.82 0.67 9.38
CA GLU A 272 21.39 0.48 10.78
C GLU A 272 20.09 -0.31 10.88
N ILE A 273 19.12 -0.02 10.01
CA ILE A 273 17.82 -0.71 9.99
C ILE A 273 17.82 -2.00 9.16
N GLY A 274 18.93 -2.34 8.49
CA GLY A 274 19.04 -3.52 7.63
C GLY A 274 18.24 -3.46 6.33
N ASP A 275 17.85 -2.27 5.84
CA ASP A 275 17.17 -2.13 4.55
C ASP A 275 18.18 -2.24 3.39
N ARG A 276 18.35 -3.48 2.91
CA ARG A 276 19.27 -3.80 1.81
C ARG A 276 18.85 -3.21 0.47
N PHE A 277 17.54 -3.08 0.21
CA PHE A 277 17.05 -2.49 -1.04
C PHE A 277 17.25 -0.97 -1.04
N GLY A 278 16.99 -0.32 0.09
CA GLY A 278 17.31 1.09 0.31
C GLY A 278 18.81 1.36 0.19
N GLU A 279 19.66 0.56 0.85
CA GLU A 279 21.11 0.70 0.79
C GLU A 279 21.62 0.68 -0.66
N ALA A 280 21.16 -0.29 -1.47
CA ALA A 280 21.53 -0.37 -2.87
C ALA A 280 21.14 0.90 -3.65
N LYS A 281 19.94 1.44 -3.44
CA LYS A 281 19.46 2.66 -4.11
C LYS A 281 20.24 3.91 -3.69
N VAL A 282 20.54 4.03 -2.40
CA VAL A 282 21.27 5.19 -1.86
C VAL A 282 22.73 5.17 -2.32
N LEU A 283 23.39 4.01 -2.30
CA LEU A 283 24.76 3.84 -2.84
C LEU A 283 24.86 4.28 -4.30
N HIS A 284 23.89 3.87 -5.13
CA HIS A 284 23.83 4.28 -6.53
C HIS A 284 23.69 5.80 -6.67
N SER A 285 22.77 6.38 -5.92
CA SER A 285 22.47 7.81 -5.96
C SER A 285 23.64 8.66 -5.47
N LEU A 286 24.31 8.23 -4.39
CA LEU A 286 25.53 8.87 -3.88
C LEU A 286 26.67 8.78 -4.89
N GLY A 287 26.86 7.61 -5.50
CA GLY A 287 27.82 7.44 -6.58
C GLY A 287 27.54 8.39 -7.75
N GLN A 288 26.27 8.54 -8.18
CA GLN A 288 25.91 9.47 -9.26
C GLN A 288 26.19 10.93 -8.90
N ALA A 289 25.92 11.33 -7.64
CA ALA A 289 26.19 12.68 -7.18
C ALA A 289 27.70 13.01 -7.17
N LEU A 290 28.52 12.05 -6.73
CA LEU A 290 29.98 12.17 -6.67
C LEU A 290 30.63 12.11 -8.05
N ALA A 291 30.11 11.31 -8.99
CA ALA A 291 30.67 11.18 -10.34
C ALA A 291 30.69 12.49 -11.14
N ARG A 292 29.88 13.49 -10.75
CA ARG A 292 29.87 14.83 -11.35
C ARG A 292 31.14 15.62 -11.02
N ASP A 293 31.91 15.21 -10.01
CA ASP A 293 33.21 15.79 -9.69
C ASP A 293 34.33 14.85 -10.19
N PRO A 294 35.21 15.30 -11.09
CA PRO A 294 36.33 14.49 -11.58
C PRO A 294 37.21 13.90 -10.47
N GLY A 295 37.43 14.65 -9.38
CA GLY A 295 38.22 14.19 -8.23
C GLY A 295 37.59 13.01 -7.49
N SER A 296 36.26 12.92 -7.53
CA SER A 296 35.47 11.91 -6.80
C SER A 296 35.07 10.71 -7.67
N LYS A 297 35.48 10.64 -8.95
CA LYS A 297 35.13 9.53 -9.87
C LYS A 297 35.51 8.15 -9.34
N LYS A 298 36.64 8.02 -8.62
CA LYS A 298 37.08 6.73 -8.05
C LYS A 298 36.13 6.26 -6.95
N GLU A 299 35.75 7.15 -6.03
CA GLU A 299 34.77 6.87 -4.97
C GLU A 299 33.40 6.55 -5.58
N ALA A 300 32.96 7.31 -6.58
CA ALA A 300 31.72 7.06 -7.30
C ALA A 300 31.64 5.63 -7.89
N ARG A 301 32.71 5.17 -8.55
CA ARG A 301 32.78 3.80 -9.08
C ARG A 301 32.72 2.75 -7.97
N LEU A 302 33.37 2.98 -6.82
CA LEU A 302 33.33 2.06 -5.69
C LEU A 302 31.89 1.89 -5.18
N LEU A 303 31.20 3.00 -4.91
CA LEU A 303 29.82 2.99 -4.40
C LEU A 303 28.84 2.36 -5.40
N MET A 304 28.98 2.67 -6.70
CA MET A 304 28.15 2.03 -7.73
C MET A 304 28.43 0.53 -7.85
N ASN A 305 29.67 0.06 -7.70
CA ASN A 305 29.96 -1.37 -7.68
C ASN A 305 29.39 -2.08 -6.43
N GLN A 306 29.43 -1.43 -5.27
CA GLN A 306 28.76 -1.94 -4.06
C GLN A 306 27.25 -2.03 -4.26
N SER A 307 26.63 -1.00 -4.84
CA SER A 307 25.21 -1.01 -5.22
C SER A 307 24.88 -2.15 -6.18
N LEU A 308 25.73 -2.39 -7.17
CA LEU A 308 25.57 -3.49 -8.14
C LEU A 308 25.68 -4.86 -7.46
N SER A 309 26.63 -5.05 -6.54
CA SER A 309 26.78 -6.30 -5.77
C SER A 309 25.51 -6.60 -4.97
N LEU A 310 25.03 -5.62 -4.19
CA LEU A 310 23.77 -5.77 -3.46
C LEU A 310 22.59 -6.05 -4.40
N GLY A 311 22.52 -5.37 -5.54
CA GLY A 311 21.50 -5.62 -6.55
C GLY A 311 21.53 -7.06 -7.10
N VAL A 312 22.72 -7.67 -7.23
CA VAL A 312 22.87 -9.09 -7.61
C VAL A 312 22.39 -10.00 -6.49
N GLU A 313 22.85 -9.77 -5.26
CA GLU A 313 22.48 -10.57 -4.09
C GLU A 313 20.97 -10.57 -3.82
N LEU A 314 20.29 -9.46 -4.12
CA LEU A 314 18.85 -9.29 -3.94
C LEU A 314 18.01 -9.73 -5.16
N GLY A 315 18.64 -10.15 -6.27
CA GLY A 315 17.92 -10.42 -7.52
C GLY A 315 17.22 -9.19 -8.12
N TYR A 316 17.69 -7.98 -7.81
CA TYR A 316 17.05 -6.72 -8.22
C TYR A 316 17.44 -6.31 -9.64
N ILE A 317 17.06 -7.13 -10.63
CA ILE A 317 17.52 -7.06 -12.03
C ILE A 317 17.38 -5.64 -12.61
N ARG A 318 16.20 -5.01 -12.50
CA ARG A 318 15.98 -3.65 -13.03
C ARG A 318 16.95 -2.61 -12.43
N HIS A 319 17.28 -2.73 -11.15
CA HIS A 319 18.24 -1.83 -10.49
C HIS A 319 19.66 -2.06 -10.99
N GLN A 320 20.06 -3.32 -11.20
CA GLN A 320 21.37 -3.66 -11.77
C GLN A 320 21.57 -2.99 -13.14
N ALA A 321 20.56 -2.97 -14.02
CA ALA A 321 20.61 -2.25 -15.29
C ALA A 321 20.89 -0.75 -15.10
N LEU A 322 20.17 -0.08 -14.19
CA LEU A 322 20.34 1.36 -13.92
C LEU A 322 21.75 1.69 -13.40
N VAL A 323 22.29 0.83 -12.54
CA VAL A 323 23.65 0.97 -12.00
C VAL A 323 24.69 0.75 -13.11
N LEU A 324 24.53 -0.28 -13.94
CA LEU A 324 25.42 -0.55 -15.07
C LEU A 324 25.42 0.60 -16.09
N GLN A 325 24.25 1.14 -16.46
CA GLN A 325 24.15 2.32 -17.32
C GLN A 325 24.92 3.52 -16.74
N SER A 326 24.85 3.71 -15.42
CA SER A 326 25.58 4.78 -14.73
C SER A 326 27.09 4.54 -14.71
N LEU A 327 27.53 3.30 -14.48
CA LEU A 327 28.93 2.90 -14.53
C LEU A 327 29.53 3.08 -15.93
N VAL A 328 28.81 2.69 -17.00
CA VAL A 328 29.21 2.90 -18.40
C VAL A 328 29.47 4.39 -18.67
N LYS A 329 28.58 5.27 -18.19
CA LYS A 329 28.68 6.71 -18.39
C LYS A 329 29.92 7.34 -17.76
N ILE A 330 30.43 6.78 -16.66
CA ILE A 330 31.55 7.34 -15.88
C ILE A 330 32.87 6.58 -16.08
N GLU A 331 32.85 5.50 -16.87
CA GLU A 331 34.03 4.70 -17.17
C GLU A 331 34.76 5.29 -18.38
N ASP A 332 35.98 5.76 -18.10
CA ASP A 332 36.81 6.43 -19.10
C ASP A 332 37.66 5.41 -19.87
N ARG A 333 37.85 4.18 -19.34
CA ARG A 333 38.67 3.13 -19.99
C ARG A 333 37.86 2.33 -21.00
N PRO A 334 38.22 2.33 -22.31
CA PRO A 334 37.44 1.64 -23.34
C PRO A 334 37.18 0.16 -23.06
N ALA A 335 38.20 -0.59 -22.62
CA ALA A 335 38.07 -2.01 -22.34
C ALA A 335 37.07 -2.32 -21.21
N ARG A 336 37.08 -1.53 -20.13
CA ARG A 336 36.14 -1.69 -19.01
C ARG A 336 34.73 -1.27 -19.40
N ARG A 337 34.62 -0.19 -20.15
CA ARG A 337 33.33 0.29 -20.67
C ARG A 337 32.66 -0.76 -21.56
N ALA A 338 33.41 -1.38 -22.47
CA ALA A 338 32.91 -2.44 -23.34
C ALA A 338 32.42 -3.67 -22.56
N ASP A 339 33.10 -4.03 -21.45
CA ASP A 339 32.63 -5.11 -20.57
C ASP A 339 31.32 -4.76 -19.86
N LEU A 340 31.22 -3.55 -19.28
CA LEU A 340 30.01 -3.06 -18.63
C LEU A 340 28.82 -3.02 -19.60
N GLU A 341 29.03 -2.55 -20.83
CA GLU A 341 28.01 -2.54 -21.89
C GLU A 341 27.58 -3.95 -22.28
N ARG A 342 28.50 -4.93 -22.33
CA ARG A 342 28.17 -6.33 -22.58
C ARG A 342 27.33 -6.93 -21.45
N ARG A 343 27.61 -6.58 -20.20
CA ARG A 343 26.82 -7.00 -19.03
C ARG A 343 25.42 -6.38 -19.07
N LEU A 344 25.33 -5.08 -19.38
CA LEU A 344 24.06 -4.38 -19.51
C LEU A 344 23.17 -5.02 -20.59
N ARG A 345 23.71 -5.26 -21.80
CA ARG A 345 22.95 -5.91 -22.89
C ARG A 345 22.40 -7.29 -22.50
N ARG A 346 23.21 -8.11 -21.82
CA ARG A 346 22.77 -9.43 -21.34
C ARG A 346 21.62 -9.31 -20.34
N LEU A 347 21.70 -8.33 -19.45
CA LEU A 347 20.68 -8.10 -18.45
C LEU A 347 19.39 -7.53 -19.05
N GLU A 348 19.49 -6.58 -20.00
CA GLU A 348 18.35 -6.05 -20.74
C GLU A 348 17.64 -7.13 -21.57
N ALA A 349 18.38 -8.05 -22.18
CA ALA A 349 17.80 -9.20 -22.89
C ALA A 349 17.08 -10.20 -21.96
N SER A 350 17.41 -10.23 -20.67
CA SER A 350 16.75 -11.08 -19.67
C SER A 350 15.51 -10.45 -19.04
N LEU A 351 15.31 -9.13 -19.23
CA LEU A 351 14.12 -8.46 -18.73
C LEU A 351 12.93 -8.81 -19.63
N PRO A 352 11.76 -9.14 -19.06
CA PRO A 352 10.57 -9.38 -19.87
C PRO A 352 10.28 -8.15 -20.72
N ILE A 353 10.05 -8.38 -22.03
CA ILE A 353 9.64 -7.34 -22.97
C ILE A 353 8.38 -6.70 -22.40
N ARG A 354 8.41 -5.37 -22.29
CA ARG A 354 7.31 -4.59 -21.75
C ARG A 354 6.16 -4.61 -22.77
N GLU A 355 5.14 -5.43 -22.54
CA GLU A 355 3.82 -5.14 -23.10
C GLU A 355 3.28 -3.89 -22.38
N GLY A 356 3.11 -2.79 -23.13
CA GLY A 356 2.29 -1.64 -22.76
C GLY A 356 2.66 -0.88 -21.48
N ALA A 357 3.40 0.23 -21.62
CA ALA A 357 3.35 1.33 -20.66
C ALA A 357 2.99 2.61 -21.41
N CYS A 358 1.71 2.99 -21.32
CA CYS A 358 1.28 4.39 -21.35
C CYS A 358 1.08 4.85 -19.90
#